data_AF-A0AAD9WVE7-F1
#
_entry.id   AF-A0AAD9WVE7-F1
#
_cell.length_a   1.000
_cell.length_b   1.000
_cell.length_c   1.000
_cell.angle_alpha   90.00
_cell.angle_beta   90.00
_cell.angle_gamma   90.00
#
_symmetry.space_group_name_H-M   'P 1'
#
loop_
_entity.id
_entity.type
_entity.pdbx_description
1 polymer ?
#
loop_
_entity_poly.entity_id
_entity_poly.type
_entity_poly.pdbx_seq_one_letter_code
_entity_poly.pdbx_strand_id
1 'polypeptide(L)'
;MTLGIFSWDDDILQDIFNARDRGLVHQIPLSRRNIEDKLFSHHDSNGVYSVKSAYRYLTTDLAYLNHFNSISLWKQLWALKIPPKVKNFVWRLCNNCLPIKDVLIQMHVDVDTMCPVCSSEPESALHTFTQCQFAQDC
;
A
#
# COMPACT_ATOMS: atom_id res chain seq x y z
N MET A 1 28.06 -39.37 9.12
CA MET A 1 27.11 -38.54 9.88
C MET A 1 27.71 -37.16 10.03
N THR A 2 27.57 -36.31 9.02
CA THR A 2 28.03 -34.91 9.06
C THR A 2 26.96 -34.07 9.72
N LEU A 3 27.34 -33.35 10.77
CA LEU A 3 26.52 -32.33 11.44
C LEU A 3 26.14 -31.28 10.39
N GLY A 4 24.90 -31.27 9.93
CA GLY A 4 24.40 -30.29 8.97
C GLY A 4 24.46 -28.89 9.58
N ILE A 5 25.21 -28.01 8.93
CA ILE A 5 25.29 -26.60 9.31
C ILE A 5 23.95 -25.96 8.92
N PHE A 6 23.24 -25.37 9.90
CA PHE A 6 22.06 -24.54 9.62
C PHE A 6 22.54 -23.24 8.99
N SER A 7 22.58 -23.18 7.66
CA SER A 7 22.90 -21.99 6.89
C SER A 7 21.80 -21.70 5.87
N TRP A 8 21.72 -20.45 5.44
CA TRP A 8 20.92 -20.08 4.27
C TRP A 8 21.48 -20.75 3.01
N ASP A 9 20.62 -21.02 2.04
CA ASP A 9 21.02 -21.49 0.71
C ASP A 9 21.51 -20.29 -0.11
N ASP A 10 22.83 -20.13 -0.19
CA ASP A 10 23.48 -19.00 -0.85
C ASP A 10 23.15 -18.90 -2.35
N ASP A 11 22.97 -20.04 -3.03
CA ASP A 11 22.65 -20.08 -4.45
C ASP A 11 21.25 -19.51 -4.69
N ILE A 12 20.27 -19.92 -3.88
CA ILE A 12 18.90 -19.37 -3.94
C ILE A 12 18.90 -17.88 -3.59
N LEU A 13 19.66 -17.47 -2.57
CA LEU A 13 19.72 -16.05 -2.20
C LEU A 13 20.34 -15.21 -3.31
N GLN A 14 21.35 -15.73 -4.01
CA GLN A 14 21.98 -15.07 -5.15
C GLN A 14 21.05 -14.90 -6.34
N ASP A 15 20.18 -15.88 -6.59
CA ASP A 15 19.23 -15.82 -7.70
C ASP A 15 18.05 -14.86 -7.44
N ILE A 16 17.60 -14.73 -6.19
CA ILE A 16 16.39 -13.98 -5.83
C ILE A 16 16.69 -12.54 -5.40
N PHE A 17 17.81 -12.30 -4.69
CA PHE A 17 18.06 -11.03 -4.00
C PHE A 17 19.31 -10.31 -4.50
N ASN A 18 19.25 -8.98 -4.52
CA ASN A 18 20.43 -8.14 -4.78
C ASN A 18 21.45 -8.24 -3.64
N ALA A 19 22.69 -7.76 -3.86
CA ALA A 19 23.77 -7.87 -2.87
C ALA A 19 23.46 -7.22 -1.51
N ARG A 20 22.73 -6.10 -1.49
CA ARG A 20 22.34 -5.43 -0.23
C ARG A 20 21.39 -6.31 0.57
N ASP A 21 20.33 -6.80 -0.07
CA ASP A 21 19.28 -7.56 0.59
C ASP A 21 19.79 -8.94 1.05
N ARG A 22 20.65 -9.59 0.28
CA ARG A 22 21.36 -10.81 0.73
C ARG A 22 22.12 -10.58 2.03
N GLY A 23 22.86 -9.47 2.11
CA GLY A 23 23.58 -9.08 3.32
C GLY A 23 22.67 -8.91 4.54
N LEU A 24 21.42 -8.47 4.34
CA LEU A 24 20.40 -8.38 5.39
C LEU A 24 19.83 -9.76 5.75
N VAL A 25 19.56 -10.62 4.78
CA VAL A 25 19.03 -11.98 5.01
C VAL A 25 20.01 -12.81 5.85
N HIS A 26 21.31 -12.72 5.58
CA HIS A 26 22.33 -13.41 6.39
C HIS A 26 22.36 -12.99 7.87
N GLN A 27 21.85 -11.80 8.20
CA GLN A 27 21.75 -11.33 9.59
C GLN A 27 20.52 -11.89 10.32
N ILE A 28 19.58 -12.51 9.59
CA ILE A 28 18.40 -13.14 10.19
C ILE A 28 18.87 -14.41 10.95
N PRO A 29 18.67 -14.47 12.28
CA PRO A 29 19.08 -15.63 13.06
C PRO A 29 18.26 -16.86 12.67
N LEU A 30 18.95 -17.93 12.28
CA LEU A 30 18.31 -19.22 12.04
C LEU A 30 17.94 -19.90 13.36
N SER A 31 16.79 -20.57 13.37
CA SER A 31 16.36 -21.37 14.52
C SER A 31 17.40 -22.44 14.84
N ARG A 32 17.86 -22.48 16.08
CA ARG A 32 18.76 -23.55 16.57
C ARG A 32 18.03 -24.86 16.86
N ARG A 33 16.69 -24.84 16.82
CA ARG A 33 15.85 -26.02 17.05
C ARG A 33 15.61 -26.69 15.69
N ASN A 34 15.91 -27.98 15.60
CA ASN A 34 15.60 -28.80 14.43
C ASN A 34 14.10 -29.14 14.41
N ILE A 35 13.28 -28.15 14.07
CA ILE A 35 11.83 -28.26 13.93
C ILE A 35 11.52 -27.98 12.47
N GLU A 36 10.65 -28.79 11.86
CA GLU A 36 10.17 -28.53 10.51
C GLU A 36 9.42 -27.20 10.44
N ASP A 37 9.72 -26.42 9.40
CA ASP A 37 9.02 -25.19 9.11
C ASP A 37 7.54 -25.45 8.84
N LYS A 38 6.68 -24.59 9.40
CA LYS A 38 5.23 -24.64 9.20
C LYS A 38 4.74 -23.28 8.74
N LEU A 39 3.88 -23.29 7.71
CA LEU A 39 3.13 -22.10 7.34
C LEU A 39 2.20 -21.73 8.50
N PHE A 40 2.35 -20.52 9.01
CA PHE A 40 1.54 -19.99 10.10
C PHE A 40 0.83 -18.71 9.65
N SER A 41 -0.49 -18.69 9.80
CA SER A 41 -1.31 -17.50 9.57
C SER A 41 -1.53 -16.76 10.88
N HIS A 42 -1.08 -15.51 10.96
CA HIS A 42 -1.30 -14.65 12.14
C HIS A 42 -2.80 -14.32 12.36
N HIS A 43 -3.63 -14.44 11.33
CA HIS A 43 -5.04 -14.01 11.36
C HIS A 43 -6.02 -15.13 11.73
N ASP A 44 -5.49 -16.30 12.10
CA ASP A 44 -6.25 -17.43 12.60
C ASP A 44 -5.68 -17.90 13.93
N SER A 45 -6.55 -18.13 14.92
CA SER A 45 -6.14 -18.54 16.27
C SER A 45 -5.47 -19.92 16.30
N ASN A 46 -5.69 -20.76 15.28
CA ASN A 46 -5.05 -22.06 15.14
C ASN A 46 -3.86 -22.02 14.17
N GLY A 47 -3.50 -20.84 13.66
CA GLY A 47 -2.39 -20.67 12.72
C GLY A 47 -2.66 -21.19 11.31
N VAL A 48 -3.88 -21.66 11.02
CA VAL A 48 -4.21 -22.28 9.73
C VAL A 48 -4.71 -21.21 8.77
N TYR A 49 -4.10 -21.14 7.59
CA TYR A 49 -4.58 -20.24 6.54
C TYR A 49 -5.95 -20.69 6.01
N SER A 50 -6.90 -19.76 5.94
CA SER A 50 -8.14 -19.95 5.20
C SER A 50 -8.53 -18.67 4.48
N VAL A 51 -9.12 -18.81 3.28
CA VAL A 51 -9.68 -17.68 2.52
C VAL A 51 -10.65 -16.86 3.36
N LYS A 52 -11.44 -17.52 4.22
CA LYS A 52 -12.37 -16.86 5.15
C LYS A 52 -11.65 -15.97 6.17
N SER A 53 -10.60 -16.46 6.82
CA SER A 53 -9.82 -15.68 7.80
C SER A 53 -9.11 -14.50 7.15
N ALA A 54 -8.51 -14.72 5.97
CA ALA A 54 -7.83 -13.69 5.20
C ALA A 54 -8.82 -12.61 4.72
N TYR A 55 -9.96 -13.01 4.16
CA TYR A 55 -10.98 -12.08 3.70
C TYR A 55 -11.55 -11.25 4.86
N ARG A 56 -11.82 -11.87 6.01
CA ARG A 56 -12.27 -11.15 7.21
C ARG A 56 -11.23 -10.13 7.67
N TYR A 57 -9.96 -10.50 7.73
CA TYR A 57 -8.89 -9.57 8.10
C TYR A 57 -8.79 -8.38 7.12
N LEU A 58 -8.82 -8.64 5.81
CA LEU A 58 -8.74 -7.61 4.77
C LEU A 58 -9.96 -6.67 4.78
N THR A 59 -11.16 -7.21 5.02
CA THR A 59 -12.42 -6.47 4.92
C THR A 59 -12.93 -5.90 6.23
N THR A 60 -12.44 -6.38 7.37
CA THR A 60 -12.83 -5.91 8.69
C THR A 60 -11.67 -5.17 9.34
N ASP A 61 -10.55 -5.81 9.64
CA ASP A 61 -9.49 -5.19 10.45
C ASP A 61 -8.70 -4.12 9.68
N LEU A 62 -8.27 -4.43 8.45
CA LEU A 62 -7.58 -3.44 7.59
C LEU A 62 -8.54 -2.38 7.03
N ALA A 63 -9.81 -2.75 6.81
CA ALA A 63 -10.83 -1.80 6.42
C ALA A 63 -11.20 -0.86 7.58
N TYR A 64 -11.30 -1.31 8.83
CA TYR A 64 -11.64 -0.43 9.96
C TYR A 64 -10.62 0.70 10.14
N LEU A 65 -9.33 0.43 9.88
CA LEU A 65 -8.27 1.44 9.94
C LEU A 65 -8.39 2.49 8.81
N ASN A 66 -9.07 2.18 7.70
CA ASN A 66 -9.14 3.03 6.51
C ASN A 66 -10.56 3.50 6.11
N HIS A 67 -11.63 2.89 6.63
CA HIS A 67 -12.87 2.75 5.85
C HIS A 67 -14.18 3.17 6.53
N PHE A 68 -14.21 3.49 7.84
CA PHE A 68 -15.49 3.76 8.51
C PHE A 68 -16.26 4.98 7.94
N ASN A 69 -15.56 5.91 7.26
CA ASN A 69 -16.17 7.03 6.55
C ASN A 69 -16.37 6.82 5.04
N SER A 70 -15.69 5.87 4.41
CA SER A 70 -15.69 5.77 2.93
C SER A 70 -16.82 4.89 2.38
N ILE A 71 -17.34 3.89 3.10
CA ILE A 71 -18.50 3.11 2.61
C ILE A 71 -19.76 3.98 2.46
N SER A 72 -20.04 4.84 3.45
CA SER A 72 -21.15 5.78 3.41
C SER A 72 -20.95 6.84 2.33
N LEU A 73 -19.74 7.39 2.22
CA LEU A 73 -19.35 8.37 1.19
C LEU A 73 -19.56 7.82 -0.23
N TRP A 74 -19.13 6.58 -0.51
CA TRP A 74 -19.28 6.00 -1.84
C TRP A 74 -20.73 5.78 -2.22
N LYS A 75 -21.57 5.31 -1.28
CA LYS A 75 -23.02 5.19 -1.53
C LYS A 75 -23.64 6.53 -1.90
N GLN A 76 -23.26 7.60 -1.21
CA GLN A 76 -23.72 8.95 -1.51
C GLN A 76 -23.23 9.42 -2.89
N LEU A 77 -21.93 9.27 -3.20
CA LEU A 77 -21.35 9.64 -4.50
C LEU A 77 -22.07 8.95 -5.67
N TRP A 78 -22.32 7.64 -5.54
CA TRP A 78 -22.98 6.87 -6.60
C TRP A 78 -24.47 7.20 -6.75
N ALA A 79 -25.13 7.69 -5.69
CA ALA A 79 -26.52 8.14 -5.73
C ALA A 79 -26.72 9.51 -6.40
N LEU A 80 -25.67 10.34 -6.53
CA LEU A 80 -25.76 11.67 -7.16
C LEU A 80 -26.22 11.59 -8.62
N LYS A 81 -27.08 12.52 -9.06
CA LYS A 81 -27.54 12.63 -10.45
C LYS A 81 -26.56 13.45 -11.31
N ILE A 82 -25.31 13.00 -11.37
CA ILE A 82 -24.23 13.63 -12.14
C ILE A 82 -23.66 12.66 -13.19
N PRO A 83 -22.99 13.15 -14.25
CA PRO A 83 -22.41 12.28 -15.27
C PRO A 83 -21.44 11.22 -14.68
N PRO A 84 -21.46 9.98 -15.18
CA PRO A 84 -20.59 8.91 -14.66
C PRO A 84 -19.10 9.26 -14.66
N LYS A 85 -18.64 10.04 -15.65
CA LYS A 85 -17.26 10.53 -15.73
C LYS A 85 -16.85 11.37 -14.50
N VAL A 86 -17.78 12.17 -13.96
CA VAL A 86 -17.53 13.01 -12.79
C VAL A 86 -17.47 12.15 -11.53
N LYS A 87 -18.39 11.17 -11.38
CA LYS A 87 -18.35 10.21 -10.26
C LYS A 87 -17.03 9.45 -10.23
N ASN A 88 -16.60 8.94 -11.39
CA ASN A 88 -15.33 8.22 -11.49
C ASN A 88 -14.15 9.13 -11.14
N PHE A 89 -14.15 10.36 -11.64
CA PHE A 89 -13.12 11.33 -11.31
C PHE A 89 -13.02 11.60 -9.80
N VAL A 90 -14.14 11.91 -9.13
CA VAL A 90 -14.17 12.14 -7.67
C VAL A 90 -13.73 10.90 -6.91
N TRP A 91 -14.18 9.71 -7.31
CA TRP A 91 -13.74 8.46 -6.69
C TRP A 91 -12.22 8.28 -6.82
N ARG A 92 -11.64 8.51 -8.00
CA ARG A 92 -10.18 8.42 -8.19
C ARG A 92 -9.43 9.46 -7.36
N LEU A 93 -9.94 10.69 -7.31
CA LEU A 93 -9.36 11.78 -6.52
C LEU A 93 -9.30 11.42 -5.04
N CYS A 94 -10.42 10.98 -4.45
CA CYS A 94 -10.50 10.65 -3.04
C CYS A 94 -9.75 9.35 -2.64
N ASN A 95 -9.36 8.51 -3.61
CA ASN A 95 -8.56 7.31 -3.38
C ASN A 95 -7.09 7.50 -3.81
N ASN A 96 -6.62 8.73 -3.99
CA ASN A 96 -5.24 9.04 -4.42
C ASN A 96 -4.82 8.26 -5.69
N CYS A 97 -5.76 8.02 -6.60
CA CYS A 97 -5.55 7.27 -7.85
C CYS A 97 -5.24 8.18 -9.05
N LEU A 98 -5.01 9.47 -8.79
CA LEU A 98 -4.60 10.45 -9.79
C LEU A 98 -3.09 10.70 -9.65
N PRO A 99 -2.38 10.96 -10.77
CA PRO A 99 -0.95 11.21 -10.76
C PRO A 99 -0.64 12.64 -10.28
N ILE A 100 -0.94 12.93 -9.01
CA ILE A 100 -0.61 14.18 -8.32
C ILE A 100 0.77 14.03 -7.69
N LYS A 101 1.59 15.08 -7.68
CA LYS A 101 2.98 15.01 -7.20
C LYS A 101 3.11 14.55 -5.75
N ASP A 102 2.20 14.92 -4.86
CA ASP A 102 2.19 14.40 -3.48
C ASP A 102 2.12 12.86 -3.42
N VAL A 103 1.27 12.25 -4.24
CA VAL A 103 1.16 10.79 -4.39
C VAL A 103 2.41 10.21 -5.03
N LEU A 104 2.94 10.85 -6.08
CA LEU A 104 4.16 10.38 -6.76
C LEU A 104 5.39 10.38 -5.83
N ILE A 105 5.53 11.39 -4.97
CA ILE A 105 6.59 11.49 -3.97
C ILE A 105 6.47 10.37 -2.94
N GLN A 106 5.25 10.05 -2.47
CA GLN A 106 5.02 8.90 -1.57
C GLN A 106 5.42 7.58 -2.22
N MET A 107 5.33 7.49 -3.56
CA MET A 107 5.80 6.36 -4.36
C MET A 107 7.29 6.43 -4.71
N HIS A 108 8.06 7.36 -4.11
CA HIS A 108 9.49 7.56 -4.33
C HIS A 108 9.85 7.91 -5.79
N VAL A 109 8.92 8.52 -6.53
CA VAL A 109 9.21 9.08 -7.85
C VAL A 109 9.84 10.45 -7.66
N ASP A 110 10.99 10.68 -8.32
CA ASP A 110 11.68 11.96 -8.30
C ASP A 110 10.95 12.98 -9.19
N VAL A 111 10.16 13.84 -8.54
CA VAL A 111 9.42 14.94 -9.17
C VAL A 111 9.54 16.18 -8.29
N ASP A 112 9.46 17.36 -8.91
CA ASP A 112 9.34 18.59 -8.17
C ASP A 112 8.03 18.60 -7.34
N THR A 113 8.01 19.34 -6.24
CA THR A 113 6.87 19.37 -5.32
C THR A 113 5.82 20.41 -5.69
N MET A 114 6.13 21.38 -6.54
CA MET A 114 5.32 22.58 -6.73
C MET A 114 4.12 22.30 -7.63
N CYS A 115 2.98 22.94 -7.33
CA CYS A 115 1.79 22.86 -8.17
C CYS A 115 2.13 23.34 -9.59
N PRO A 116 1.90 22.52 -10.62
CA PRO A 116 2.24 22.88 -12.00
C PRO A 116 1.34 24.00 -12.56
N VAL A 117 0.25 24.33 -11.86
CA VAL A 117 -0.72 25.34 -12.30
C VAL A 117 -0.39 26.71 -11.72
N CYS A 118 -0.28 26.83 -10.39
CA CYS A 118 -0.02 28.13 -9.75
C CYS A 118 1.46 28.39 -9.47
N SER A 119 2.30 27.35 -9.41
CA SER A 119 3.72 27.42 -9.01
C SER A 119 3.99 28.08 -7.65
N SER A 120 2.98 28.21 -6.79
CA SER A 120 3.08 28.94 -5.52
C SER A 120 3.09 28.03 -4.28
N GLU A 121 2.40 26.89 -4.33
CA GLU A 121 2.32 25.93 -3.22
C GLU A 121 2.58 24.51 -3.72
N PRO A 122 2.93 23.56 -2.84
CA PRO A 122 3.06 22.16 -3.21
C PRO A 122 1.78 21.56 -3.81
N GLU A 123 1.91 20.72 -4.83
CA GLU A 123 0.77 20.06 -5.45
C GLU A 123 0.15 19.04 -4.50
N SER A 124 -1.16 19.15 -4.27
CA SER A 124 -1.95 18.14 -3.60
C SER A 124 -3.35 18.08 -4.20
N ALA A 125 -4.09 17.00 -3.94
CA ALA A 125 -5.49 16.88 -4.35
C ALA A 125 -6.35 18.07 -3.88
N LEU A 126 -6.17 18.50 -2.63
CA LEU A 126 -6.93 19.61 -2.07
C LEU A 126 -6.49 20.94 -2.70
N HIS A 127 -5.19 21.17 -2.83
CA HIS A 127 -4.68 22.38 -3.46
C HIS A 127 -5.16 22.48 -4.91
N THR A 128 -4.82 21.51 -5.76
CA THR A 128 -5.06 21.56 -7.21
C THR A 128 -6.54 21.74 -7.57
N PHE A 129 -7.46 21.15 -6.81
CA PHE A 129 -8.90 21.17 -7.15
C PHE A 129 -9.75 22.11 -6.30
N THR A 130 -9.23 22.70 -5.21
CA THR A 130 -10.05 23.57 -4.34
C THR A 130 -9.36 24.83 -3.81
N GLN A 131 -8.06 24.78 -3.52
CA GLN A 131 -7.36 25.92 -2.87
C GLN A 131 -6.48 26.72 -3.83
N CYS A 132 -6.10 26.12 -4.95
CA CYS A 132 -5.32 26.77 -5.99
C CYS A 132 -6.07 27.98 -6.53
N GLN A 133 -5.38 29.12 -6.64
CA GLN A 133 -5.96 30.36 -7.17
C GLN A 133 -6.66 30.14 -8.51
N PHE A 134 -6.01 29.38 -9.41
CA PHE A 134 -6.59 29.02 -10.71
C PHE A 134 -7.92 28.27 -10.59
N ALA A 135 -8.05 27.36 -9.61
CA ALA A 135 -9.28 26.61 -9.39
C ALA A 135 -10.38 27.48 -8.77
N GLN A 136 -10.02 28.48 -7.96
CA GLN A 136 -10.97 29.43 -7.37
C GLN A 136 -11.49 30.46 -8.39
N ASP A 137 -10.72 30.74 -9.43
CA ASP A 137 -11.08 31.69 -10.49
C ASP A 137 -12.01 31.08 -11.57
N CYS A 138 -12.33 29.77 -11.49
CA CYS A 138 -13.19 29.03 -12.43
C CYS A 138 -14.65 28.93 -11.95
#